data_AF-A0A371RWV6-F1
#
_entry.id   AF-A0A371RWV6-F1
#
_cell.length_a   1.000
_cell.length_b   1.000
_cell.length_c   1.000
_cell.angle_alpha   90.00
_cell.angle_beta   90.00
_cell.angle_gamma   90.00
#
_symmetry.space_group_name_H-M   'P 1'
#
loop_
_entity.id
_entity.type
_entity.pdbx_description
1 polymer ?
#
loop_
_entity_poly.entity_id
_entity_poly.type
_entity_poly.pdbx_seq_one_letter_code
_entity_poly.pdbx_strand_id
1 'polypeptide(L)'
;MQLTFKEKLPNLVSGIINKISMDVDYEIKEVGNDIEIFGKFIVIREIKNENRITEIKDCIPIEITIAKKYLIKKTKEVSLRLEGFHFEFEEDITVISGEIELSNVEETEDKYEEFEFIIEETINS
;
A
#
# COMPACT_ATOMS: atom_id res chain seq x y z
N MET A 1 -12.81 3.62 8.88
CA MET A 1 -12.54 2.18 8.70
C MET A 1 -11.04 1.94 8.71
N GLN A 2 -10.56 0.90 9.40
CA GLN A 2 -9.14 0.49 9.39
C GLN A 2 -8.95 -0.76 8.55
N LEU A 3 -7.85 -0.80 7.79
CA LEU A 3 -7.46 -1.88 6.91
C LEU A 3 -6.00 -2.23 7.15
N THR A 4 -5.61 -3.47 6.85
CA THR A 4 -4.21 -3.90 6.89
C THR A 4 -3.82 -4.48 5.55
N PHE A 5 -2.60 -4.23 5.09
CA PHE A 5 -2.03 -4.87 3.92
C PHE A 5 -0.75 -5.63 4.28
N LYS A 6 -0.42 -6.63 3.46
CA LYS A 6 0.84 -7.37 3.54
C LYS A 6 1.30 -7.70 2.12
N GLU A 7 2.55 -7.37 1.79
CA GLU A 7 3.17 -7.60 0.50
C GLU A 7 4.56 -8.22 0.65
N LYS A 8 5.00 -8.99 -0.34
CA LYS A 8 6.32 -9.63 -0.37
C LYS A 8 7.13 -9.07 -1.51
N LEU A 9 8.24 -8.43 -1.18
CA LEU A 9 9.21 -7.96 -2.16
C LEU A 9 10.46 -8.86 -2.14
N PRO A 10 11.16 -9.05 -3.26
CA PRO A 10 12.44 -9.73 -3.23
C PRO A 10 13.44 -8.96 -2.36
N ASN A 11 14.24 -9.70 -1.59
CA ASN A 11 15.39 -9.13 -0.89
C ASN A 11 16.44 -8.70 -1.90
N LEU A 12 17.09 -7.60 -1.58
CA LEU A 12 18.15 -7.06 -2.39
C LEU A 12 19.45 -7.65 -1.87
N VAL A 13 19.98 -8.63 -2.60
CA VAL A 13 21.02 -9.59 -2.18
C VAL A 13 22.41 -8.96 -2.01
N SER A 14 22.52 -7.64 -1.95
CA SER A 14 23.81 -6.96 -1.69
C SER A 14 23.58 -5.66 -0.94
N GLY A 15 23.74 -5.70 0.38
CA GLY A 15 23.90 -4.51 1.23
C GLY A 15 23.13 -4.52 2.53
N ILE A 16 23.39 -3.50 3.36
CA ILE A 16 22.65 -3.27 4.60
C ILE A 16 21.62 -2.18 4.32
N ILE A 17 20.37 -2.44 4.68
CA ILE A 17 19.32 -1.42 4.62
C ILE A 17 19.61 -0.38 5.70
N ASN A 18 19.88 0.84 5.26
CA ASN A 18 20.22 1.97 6.11
C ASN A 18 18.97 2.73 6.57
N LYS A 19 17.98 2.85 5.67
CA LYS A 19 16.73 3.57 5.93
C LYS A 19 15.61 2.99 5.08
N ILE A 20 14.40 3.02 5.63
CA ILE A 20 13.18 2.72 4.90
C ILE A 20 12.18 3.84 5.15
N SER A 21 11.46 4.23 4.10
CA SER A 21 10.30 5.11 4.20
C SER A 21 9.22 4.63 3.25
N MET A 22 7.97 4.91 3.60
CA MET A 22 6.83 4.65 2.74
C MET A 22 6.05 5.92 2.54
N ASP A 23 5.64 6.16 1.30
CA ASP A 23 4.75 7.25 0.90
C ASP A 23 3.52 6.67 0.21
N VAL A 24 2.48 7.46 0.06
CA VAL A 24 1.24 7.05 -0.60
C VAL A 24 0.80 8.10 -1.60
N ASP A 25 0.53 7.64 -2.82
CA ASP A 25 0.04 8.47 -3.92
C ASP A 25 -1.22 7.82 -4.47
N TYR A 26 -2.33 8.55 -4.48
CA TYR A 26 -3.62 8.02 -4.92
C TYR A 26 -4.55 9.11 -5.45
N GLU A 27 -5.51 8.67 -6.25
CA GLU A 27 -6.64 9.46 -6.72
C GLU A 27 -7.96 8.78 -6.34
N ILE A 28 -9.03 9.59 -6.30
CA ILE A 28 -10.37 9.13 -5.97
C ILE A 28 -11.29 9.39 -7.16
N LYS A 29 -12.03 8.37 -7.56
CA LYS A 29 -13.03 8.42 -8.63
C LYS A 29 -14.39 8.01 -8.11
N GLU A 30 -15.42 8.60 -8.71
CA GLU A 30 -16.81 8.24 -8.45
C GLU A 30 -17.35 7.49 -9.66
N VAL A 31 -17.72 6.22 -9.48
CA VAL A 31 -18.16 5.34 -10.56
C VAL A 31 -19.52 4.74 -10.18
N GLY A 32 -20.58 5.22 -10.82
CA GLY A 32 -21.94 4.73 -10.56
C GLY A 32 -22.34 4.89 -9.09
N ASN A 33 -22.49 3.76 -8.38
CA ASN A 33 -22.85 3.71 -6.96
C ASN A 33 -21.65 3.53 -6.02
N ASP A 34 -20.43 3.62 -6.56
CA ASP A 34 -19.20 3.31 -5.84
C ASP A 34 -18.24 4.50 -5.87
N ILE A 35 -17.30 4.48 -4.93
CA ILE A 35 -16.12 5.33 -4.86
C ILE A 35 -14.91 4.41 -5.00
N GLU A 36 -14.05 4.69 -5.96
CA GLU A 36 -12.84 3.92 -6.21
C GLU A 36 -11.61 4.75 -5.83
N ILE A 37 -10.68 4.13 -5.12
CA ILE A 37 -9.38 4.71 -4.78
C ILE A 37 -8.32 3.93 -5.55
N PHE A 38 -7.63 4.62 -6.45
CA PHE A 38 -6.54 4.05 -7.24
C PHE A 38 -5.24 4.73 -6.89
N GLY A 39 -4.19 3.97 -6.63
CA GLY A 39 -2.92 4.55 -6.25
C GLY A 39 -1.83 3.53 -6.07
N LYS A 40 -0.85 3.89 -5.24
CA LYS A 40 0.26 3.03 -4.86
C LYS A 40 0.89 3.44 -3.54
N PHE A 41 1.38 2.46 -2.80
CA PHE A 41 2.41 2.68 -1.80
C PHE A 41 3.77 2.74 -2.48
N ILE A 42 4.52 3.79 -2.19
CA ILE A 42 5.88 3.97 -2.68
C ILE A 42 6.82 3.64 -1.53
N VAL A 43 7.42 2.46 -1.59
CA VAL A 43 8.41 2.01 -0.61
C VAL A 43 9.79 2.42 -1.10
N ILE A 44 10.49 3.22 -0.31
CA ILE A 44 11.86 3.67 -0.61
C ILE A 44 12.80 2.98 0.36
N ARG A 45 13.68 2.14 -0.18
CA ARG A 45 14.72 1.42 0.56
C ARG A 45 16.08 2.02 0.23
N GLU A 46 16.76 2.55 1.23
CA GLU A 46 18.14 3.03 1.11
C GLU A 46 19.11 1.90 1.48
N ILE A 47 19.89 1.44 0.52
CA ILE A 47 20.87 0.36 0.68
C ILE A 47 22.28 0.92 0.67
N LYS A 48 23.03 0.62 1.73
CA LYS A 48 24.43 0.96 1.85
C LYS A 48 25.30 -0.26 1.54
N ASN A 49 26.19 -0.09 0.56
CA ASN A 49 27.20 -1.04 0.13
C ASN A 49 28.58 -0.40 0.24
N GLU A 50 29.36 -0.77 1.26
CA GLU A 50 30.67 -0.19 1.55
C GLU A 50 30.63 1.36 1.53
N ASN A 51 31.02 1.96 0.42
CA ASN A 51 31.11 3.42 0.19
C ASN A 51 30.02 3.97 -0.74
N ARG A 52 29.02 3.18 -1.14
CA ARG A 52 27.93 3.59 -2.04
C ARG A 52 26.57 3.46 -1.34
N ILE A 53 25.72 4.46 -1.53
CA ILE A 53 24.31 4.42 -1.17
C ILE A 53 23.50 4.29 -2.46
N THR A 54 22.55 3.35 -2.48
CA THR A 54 21.61 3.14 -3.59
C THR A 54 20.20 3.20 -3.03
N GLU A 55 19.33 3.99 -3.66
CA GLU A 55 17.91 4.01 -3.35
C GLU A 55 17.16 3.08 -4.31
N ILE A 56 16.29 2.25 -3.76
CA ILE A 56 15.39 1.41 -4.53
C ILE A 56 13.97 1.82 -4.19
N LYS A 57 13.15 1.97 -5.23
CA LYS A 57 11.77 2.41 -5.14
C LYS A 57 10.88 1.28 -5.64
N ASP A 58 10.13 0.70 -4.72
CA ASP A 58 9.13 -0.33 -5.02
C ASP A 58 7.75 0.31 -4.97
N CYS A 59 6.90 -0.02 -5.94
CA CYS A 59 5.54 0.52 -6.04
C CYS A 59 4.55 -0.63 -5.84
N ILE A 60 3.77 -0.57 -4.76
CA ILE A 60 2.73 -1.56 -4.46
C ILE A 60 1.39 -0.94 -4.85
N PRO A 61 0.66 -1.47 -5.84
CA PRO A 61 -0.60 -0.88 -6.29
C PRO A 61 -1.67 -0.90 -5.19
N ILE A 62 -2.54 0.09 -5.21
CA ILE A 62 -3.71 0.21 -4.34
C ILE A 62 -4.94 0.33 -5.23
N GLU A 63 -5.89 -0.57 -5.02
CA GLU A 63 -7.22 -0.51 -5.62
C GLU A 63 -8.25 -0.84 -4.55
N ILE A 64 -9.07 0.15 -4.17
CA ILE A 64 -10.09 0.01 -3.13
C ILE A 64 -11.41 0.51 -3.70
N THR A 65 -12.43 -0.35 -3.67
CA THR A 65 -13.78 0.00 -4.10
C THR A 65 -14.71 0.06 -2.89
N ILE A 66 -15.35 1.21 -2.68
CA ILE A 66 -16.25 1.49 -1.56
C ILE A 66 -17.63 1.80 -2.10
N ALA A 67 -18.60 0.93 -1.80
CA ALA A 67 -19.99 1.23 -2.15
C ALA A 67 -20.50 2.44 -1.35
N LYS A 68 -21.17 3.39 -2.02
CA LYS A 68 -21.65 4.65 -1.41
C LYS A 68 -22.57 4.47 -0.21
N LYS A 69 -23.21 3.30 -0.09
CA LYS A 69 -24.04 2.94 1.06
C LYS A 69 -23.26 2.84 2.37
N TYR A 70 -21.93 2.63 2.31
CA TYR A 70 -21.04 2.56 3.46
C TYR A 70 -20.37 3.90 3.81
N LEU A 71 -20.75 4.99 3.13
CA LEU A 71 -20.21 6.31 3.43
C LEU A 71 -20.96 6.93 4.62
N ILE A 72 -20.22 7.37 5.64
CA ILE A 72 -20.78 8.01 6.85
C ILE A 72 -21.48 9.32 6.47
N LYS A 73 -20.77 10.16 5.71
CA LYS A 73 -21.34 11.33 5.04
C LYS A 73 -21.53 10.95 3.58
N LYS A 74 -22.70 11.23 3.02
CA LYS A 74 -23.05 11.00 1.60
C LYS A 74 -22.30 11.93 0.63
N THR A 75 -21.00 12.08 0.84
CA THR A 75 -20.07 12.89 0.06
C THR A 75 -18.93 11.99 -0.42
N LYS A 76 -18.31 12.35 -1.54
CA LYS A 76 -17.16 11.63 -2.10
C LYS A 76 -15.83 11.93 -1.39
N GLU A 77 -15.87 12.66 -0.28
CA GLU A 77 -14.67 13.07 0.49
C GLU A 77 -14.18 11.89 1.35
N VAL A 78 -13.70 10.85 0.67
CA VAL A 78 -12.94 9.77 1.29
C VAL A 78 -11.47 10.18 1.28
N SER A 79 -10.69 9.70 2.23
CA SER A 79 -9.24 9.81 2.17
C SER A 79 -8.61 8.54 2.71
N LEU A 80 -7.48 8.19 2.13
CA LEU A 80 -6.62 7.10 2.54
C LEU A 80 -5.41 7.69 3.26
N ARG A 81 -5.13 7.18 4.46
CA ARG A 81 -3.96 7.54 5.26
C ARG A 81 -3.22 6.29 5.70
N LEU A 82 -1.90 6.32 5.59
CA LEU A 82 -1.04 5.31 6.19
C LEU A 82 -0.77 5.67 7.66
N GLU A 83 -1.24 4.84 8.58
CA GLU A 83 -1.06 5.05 10.03
C GLU A 83 0.27 4.47 10.52
N GLY A 84 0.69 3.35 9.95
CA GLY A 84 1.93 2.69 10.32
C GLY A 84 2.34 1.63 9.32
N PHE A 85 3.62 1.28 9.34
CA PHE A 85 4.16 0.19 8.52
C PHE A 85 5.28 -0.54 9.26
N HIS A 86 5.47 -1.80 8.88
CA HIS A 86 6.46 -2.72 9.42
C HIS A 86 7.15 -3.48 8.30
N PHE A 87 8.39 -3.88 8.58
CA PHE A 87 9.26 -4.59 7.65
C PHE A 87 9.91 -5.78 8.36
N GLU A 88 9.73 -6.97 7.81
CA GLU A 88 10.39 -8.19 8.25
C GLU A 88 11.28 -8.71 7.12
N PHE A 89 12.50 -9.13 7.47
CA PHE A 89 13.44 -9.71 6.50
C PHE A 89 13.46 -11.21 6.68
N GLU A 90 13.00 -11.94 5.66
CA GLU A 90 13.00 -13.40 5.60
C GLU A 90 13.96 -13.82 4.49
N GLU A 91 15.15 -14.35 4.79
CA GLU A 91 16.16 -14.87 3.82
C GLU A 91 16.22 -14.14 2.45
N ASP A 92 15.37 -14.52 1.48
CA ASP A 92 15.31 -13.98 0.13
C ASP A 92 14.15 -13.00 -0.15
N ILE A 93 13.31 -12.69 0.83
CA ILE A 93 12.10 -11.85 0.76
C ILE A 93 12.09 -10.78 1.88
N THR A 94 11.68 -9.57 1.53
CA THR A 94 11.26 -8.53 2.47
C THR A 94 9.73 -8.56 2.55
N VAL A 95 9.21 -8.83 3.73
CA VAL A 95 7.79 -8.72 4.02
C VAL A 95 7.49 -7.30 4.47
N ILE A 96 6.54 -6.66 3.79
CA ILE A 96 6.06 -5.33 4.12
C ILE A 96 4.63 -5.46 4.60
N SER A 97 4.31 -4.84 5.72
CA SER A 97 2.93 -4.75 6.18
C SER A 97 2.63 -3.35 6.67
N GLY A 98 1.38 -2.93 6.62
CA GLY A 98 0.99 -1.65 7.17
C GLY A 98 -0.50 -1.53 7.45
N GLU A 99 -0.82 -0.47 8.18
CA GLU A 99 -2.16 -0.12 8.63
C GLU A 99 -2.62 1.13 7.89
N ILE A 100 -3.81 1.05 7.32
CA ILE A 100 -4.41 2.11 6.51
C ILE A 100 -5.71 2.53 7.18
N GLU A 101 -5.91 3.84 7.32
CA GLU A 101 -7.18 4.43 7.71
C GLU A 101 -7.89 5.01 6.48
N LEU A 102 -9.14 4.57 6.27
CA LEU A 102 -10.08 5.20 5.36
C LEU A 102 -11.03 6.11 6.14
N SER A 103 -11.01 7.40 5.79
CA SER A 103 -11.93 8.38 6.36
C SER A 103 -13.29 8.35 5.66
N ASN A 104 -14.34 8.79 6.37
CA ASN A 104 -15.71 8.87 5.84
C ASN A 104 -16.34 7.53 5.40
N VAL A 105 -15.79 6.39 5.85
CA VAL A 105 -16.32 5.04 5.61
C VAL A 105 -16.69 4.39 6.93
N GLU A 106 -17.90 3.84 7.01
CA GLU A 106 -18.40 3.11 8.17
C GLU A 106 -17.47 1.93 8.51
N GLU A 107 -17.28 1.67 9.80
CA GLU A 107 -16.70 0.40 10.23
C GLU A 107 -17.72 -0.71 10.00
N THR A 108 -17.36 -1.69 9.18
CA THR A 108 -18.19 -2.86 8.94
C THR A 108 -17.62 -4.04 9.71
N GLU A 109 -18.49 -4.84 10.34
CA GLU A 109 -18.09 -6.07 11.04
C GLU A 109 -17.70 -7.20 10.08
N ASP A 110 -17.99 -7.04 8.78
CA ASP A 110 -17.58 -7.94 7.70
C ASP A 110 -16.09 -7.72 7.37
N LYS A 111 -15.30 -8.35 8.24
CA LYS A 111 -13.87 -8.57 8.20
C LYS A 111 -13.32 -8.96 6.81
N TYR A 112 -12.32 -8.20 6.36
CA TYR A 112 -11.25 -8.63 5.46
C TYR A 112 -11.72 -9.47 4.24
N GLU A 113 -12.54 -8.90 3.35
CA GLU A 113 -12.42 -9.36 1.96
C GLU A 113 -11.04 -8.89 1.49
N GLU A 114 -10.16 -9.87 1.22
CA GLU A 114 -8.83 -9.68 0.67
C GLU A 114 -8.92 -8.60 -0.43
N PHE A 115 -8.21 -7.48 -0.24
CA PHE A 115 -7.90 -6.65 -1.39
C PHE A 115 -7.15 -7.55 -2.36
N GLU A 116 -7.75 -7.85 -3.51
CA GLU A 116 -7.04 -8.51 -4.60
C GLU A 116 -5.96 -7.53 -5.06
N PHE A 117 -4.75 -7.70 -4.55
CA PHE A 117 -3.55 -7.08 -5.09
C PHE A 117 -3.33 -7.67 -6.47
N ILE A 118 -3.87 -7.04 -7.52
CA ILE A 118 -3.56 -7.41 -8.89
C ILE A 118 -2.12 -6.93 -9.18
N ILE A 119 -1.15 -7.84 -9.01
CA ILE A 119 0.20 -7.66 -9.53
C ILE A 119 0.14 -7.95 -11.02
N GLU A 120 0.00 -6.90 -11.84
CA GLU A 120 0.39 -7.02 -13.23
C GLU A 120 1.92 -7.21 -13.27
N GLU A 121 2.37 -8.45 -13.49
CA GLU A 121 3.76 -8.75 -13.84
C GLU A 121 4.11 -7.95 -15.11
N THR A 122 4.67 -6.76 -14.95
CA THR A 122 5.30 -6.06 -16.06
C THR A 122 6.65 -6.75 -16.32
N ILE A 123 6.61 -7.88 -17.02
CA ILE A 123 7.77 -8.47 -17.67
C ILE A 123 8.11 -7.56 -18.85
N ASN A 124 8.90 -6.52 -18.60
CA ASN A 124 9.62 -5.87 -19.68
C ASN A 124 10.77 -6.80 -20.10
N SER A 125 10.49 -7.58 -21.13
CA SER A 125 11.41 -8.36 -21.97
C SER A 125 12.57 -7.55 -22.52
#